data_AF-D0NEF1-F1
#
_entry.id   AF-D0NEF1-F1
#
_cell.length_a   1.000
_cell.length_b   1.000
_cell.length_c   1.000
_cell.angle_alpha   90.00
_cell.angle_beta   90.00
_cell.angle_gamma   90.00
#
_symmetry.space_group_name_H-M   'P 1'
#
loop_
_entity.id
_entity.type
_entity.pdbx_description
1 polymer ?
#
loop_
_entity_poly.entity_id
_entity_poly.type
_entity_poly.pdbx_seq_one_letter_code
_entity_poly.pdbx_strand_id
1 'polypeptide(L)'
;MASANNSKSNRMTYRFLGNSGLLVSKLSLGSWMDVSDKYTPETWYEMMKLAFENGINFFDNAELYGEGLAEKNMGAAIKKGIAEGTWSREDLVITTKIFWGAKDFMAKRGPNEMGLSRKHIVEGTKASLKRLELEYVDVIFCHRPDRYTPIEETVRAMNFVINQGWAFYWGTSQWSAAEIIEACEIADRLGLVRPIVEQTIYSILDRNKVEFEYVDLYKKYKLGLTTWSPLAYEILTGKHSSGPTEGSRMDTLLFKWATPDFAERVAKADVVGGGLKAQPRPQYTVESDEQAWTTSMWLQSATSVPGCCSLQLQVAARHLKLVKVLVRESLLEAGLSLGRW
;
A
#
# COMPACT_ATOMS: atom_id res chain seq x y z
N MET A 1 4.01 -23.13 -42.29
CA MET A 1 4.58 -22.15 -41.35
C MET A 1 3.50 -21.82 -40.34
N ALA A 2 3.55 -22.43 -39.15
CA ALA A 2 2.58 -22.16 -38.09
C ALA A 2 3.01 -20.90 -37.32
N SER A 3 2.15 -19.89 -37.33
CA SER A 3 2.25 -18.67 -36.55
C SER A 3 2.38 -19.02 -35.05
N ALA A 4 3.53 -18.72 -34.46
CA ALA A 4 3.74 -18.84 -33.02
C ALA A 4 2.83 -17.83 -32.30
N ASN A 5 1.77 -18.35 -31.68
CA ASN A 5 0.85 -17.59 -30.84
C ASN A 5 1.62 -17.14 -29.58
N ASN A 6 2.09 -15.89 -29.58
CA ASN A 6 2.78 -15.28 -28.45
C ASN A 6 1.76 -14.85 -27.39
N SER A 7 1.15 -15.81 -26.67
CA SER A 7 0.34 -15.48 -25.51
C SER A 7 1.27 -15.03 -24.38
N LYS A 8 1.48 -13.72 -24.24
CA LYS A 8 2.14 -13.14 -23.06
C LYS A 8 1.48 -13.73 -21.81
N SER A 9 2.24 -14.51 -21.06
CA SER A 9 1.81 -15.14 -19.81
C SER A 9 1.19 -14.10 -18.89
N ASN A 10 -0.05 -14.33 -18.41
CA ASN A 10 -0.74 -13.50 -17.41
C ASN A 10 -0.15 -13.63 -16.00
N ARG A 11 1.11 -14.08 -15.86
CA ARG A 11 1.75 -14.34 -14.57
C ARG A 11 2.16 -13.03 -13.90
N MET A 12 2.07 -12.97 -12.56
CA MET A 12 2.55 -11.84 -11.76
C MET A 12 4.01 -11.52 -12.09
N THR A 13 4.32 -10.23 -12.18
CA THR A 13 5.69 -9.73 -12.36
C THR A 13 6.17 -9.03 -11.10
N TYR A 14 7.46 -9.13 -10.83
CA TYR A 14 8.11 -8.52 -9.67
C TYR A 14 8.92 -7.28 -10.08
N ARG A 15 9.14 -6.37 -9.13
CA ARG A 15 9.94 -5.15 -9.29
C ARG A 15 10.71 -4.86 -8.00
N PHE A 16 11.85 -4.20 -8.14
CA PHE A 16 12.55 -3.69 -6.97
C PHE A 16 11.71 -2.63 -6.25
N LEU A 17 11.75 -2.65 -4.93
CA LEU A 17 11.13 -1.64 -4.10
C LEU A 17 12.06 -0.42 -4.04
N GLY A 18 11.86 0.51 -4.97
CA GLY A 18 12.77 1.63 -5.17
C GLY A 18 14.14 1.15 -5.66
N ASN A 19 15.21 1.73 -5.12
CA ASN A 19 16.59 1.34 -5.39
C ASN A 19 17.14 0.26 -4.46
N SER A 20 16.27 -0.45 -3.73
CA SER A 20 16.68 -1.56 -2.88
C SER A 20 16.85 -2.85 -3.68
N GLY A 21 17.46 -3.86 -3.07
CA GLY A 21 17.51 -5.22 -3.61
C GLY A 21 16.23 -6.04 -3.37
N LEU A 22 15.21 -5.47 -2.72
CA LEU A 22 13.99 -6.18 -2.35
C LEU A 22 13.02 -6.27 -3.54
N LEU A 23 12.73 -7.48 -4.00
CA LEU A 23 11.75 -7.73 -5.06
C LEU A 23 10.35 -7.91 -4.49
N VAL A 24 9.42 -7.06 -4.94
CA VAL A 24 8.01 -7.12 -4.59
C VAL A 24 7.15 -7.35 -5.82
N SER A 25 6.07 -8.09 -5.63
CA SER A 25 4.99 -8.24 -6.60
C SER A 25 4.32 -6.89 -6.90
N LYS A 26 3.83 -6.72 -8.13
CA LYS A 26 3.12 -5.49 -8.54
C LYS A 26 1.80 -5.28 -7.84
N LEU A 27 1.27 -6.24 -7.09
CA LEU A 27 0.07 -6.07 -6.28
C LEU A 27 0.40 -6.51 -4.86
N SER A 28 -0.18 -5.83 -3.88
CA SER A 28 -0.03 -6.21 -2.48
C SER A 28 -1.39 -6.47 -1.85
N LEU A 29 -1.41 -7.40 -0.90
CA LEU A 29 -2.59 -7.63 -0.07
C LEU A 29 -2.43 -6.84 1.24
N GLY A 30 -3.32 -5.87 1.47
CA GLY A 30 -3.29 -5.05 2.68
C GLY A 30 -4.32 -5.50 3.71
N SER A 31 -4.01 -5.32 5.00
CA SER A 31 -4.86 -5.78 6.11
C SER A 31 -5.62 -4.70 6.87
N TRP A 32 -5.89 -3.56 6.23
CA TRP A 32 -6.73 -2.56 6.88
C TRP A 32 -8.18 -3.04 6.97
N MET A 33 -8.58 -3.37 8.19
CA MET A 33 -9.89 -3.87 8.58
C MET A 33 -10.31 -3.29 9.94
N ASP A 34 -11.60 -3.32 10.20
CA ASP A 34 -12.18 -3.09 11.53
C ASP A 34 -12.14 -4.38 12.37
N VAL A 35 -12.41 -4.28 13.67
CA VAL A 35 -12.55 -5.45 14.55
C VAL A 35 -13.85 -6.18 14.20
N SER A 36 -13.76 -7.47 13.86
CA SER A 36 -14.93 -8.31 13.58
C SER A 36 -14.60 -9.80 13.72
N ASP A 37 -15.54 -10.57 14.26
CA ASP A 37 -15.45 -12.03 14.37
C ASP A 37 -15.33 -12.74 13.01
N LYS A 38 -15.67 -12.04 11.92
CA LYS A 38 -15.53 -12.55 10.55
C LYS A 38 -14.06 -12.66 10.12
N TYR A 39 -13.17 -11.89 10.72
CA TYR A 39 -11.76 -11.90 10.38
C TYR A 39 -11.04 -12.90 11.28
N THR A 40 -11.09 -14.18 10.87
CA THR A 40 -10.41 -15.27 11.56
C THR A 40 -9.02 -15.55 10.95
N PRO A 41 -8.11 -16.18 11.69
CA PRO A 41 -6.85 -16.70 11.14
C PRO A 41 -7.04 -17.56 9.89
N GLU A 42 -8.08 -18.40 9.86
CA GLU A 42 -8.39 -19.27 8.72
C GLU A 42 -8.79 -18.45 7.49
N THR A 43 -9.64 -17.44 7.67
CA THR A 43 -10.04 -16.56 6.56
C THR A 43 -8.84 -15.80 6.02
N TRP A 44 -7.95 -15.34 6.90
CA TRP A 44 -6.69 -14.71 6.53
C TRP A 44 -5.75 -15.65 5.77
N TYR A 45 -5.65 -16.90 6.20
CA TYR A 45 -4.86 -17.92 5.52
C TYR A 45 -5.36 -18.17 4.09
N GLU A 46 -6.66 -18.37 3.90
CA GLU A 46 -7.23 -18.61 2.56
C GLU A 46 -7.02 -17.39 1.63
N MET A 47 -7.17 -16.16 2.15
CA MET A 47 -6.91 -14.95 1.37
C MET A 47 -5.43 -14.82 0.98
N MET A 48 -4.52 -15.04 1.92
CA MET A 48 -3.08 -14.97 1.66
C MET A 48 -2.64 -16.07 0.69
N LYS A 49 -3.16 -17.28 0.84
CA LYS A 49 -2.91 -18.41 -0.06
C LYS A 49 -3.37 -18.13 -1.48
N LEU A 50 -4.59 -17.64 -1.65
CA LEU A 50 -5.07 -17.26 -2.98
C LEU A 50 -4.18 -16.17 -3.62
N ALA A 51 -3.76 -15.17 -2.84
CA ALA A 51 -2.86 -14.12 -3.33
C ALA A 51 -1.49 -14.71 -3.73
N PHE A 52 -0.91 -15.56 -2.88
CA PHE A 52 0.38 -16.20 -3.08
C PHE A 52 0.39 -17.14 -4.30
N GLU A 53 -0.63 -17.96 -4.47
CA GLU A 53 -0.81 -18.83 -5.65
C GLU A 53 -0.91 -18.02 -6.96
N ASN A 54 -1.33 -16.75 -6.88
CA ASN A 54 -1.32 -15.81 -7.99
C ASN A 54 -0.02 -14.98 -8.10
N GLY A 55 1.01 -15.32 -7.33
CA GLY A 55 2.34 -14.72 -7.34
C GLY A 55 2.49 -13.45 -6.50
N ILE A 56 1.50 -13.08 -5.67
CA ILE A 56 1.67 -11.97 -4.71
C ILE A 56 2.55 -12.44 -3.57
N ASN A 57 3.68 -11.78 -3.39
CA ASN A 57 4.57 -11.97 -2.25
C ASN A 57 4.48 -10.84 -1.22
N PHE A 58 3.78 -9.75 -1.52
CA PHE A 58 3.84 -8.52 -0.72
C PHE A 58 2.57 -8.33 0.11
N PHE A 59 2.71 -8.39 1.44
CA PHE A 59 1.61 -8.34 2.41
C PHE A 59 1.85 -7.22 3.41
N ASP A 60 0.88 -6.31 3.56
CA ASP A 60 1.02 -5.10 4.34
C ASP A 60 0.06 -5.05 5.54
N ASN A 61 0.58 -4.60 6.68
CA ASN A 61 -0.11 -4.53 7.96
C ASN A 61 0.16 -3.22 8.71
N ALA A 62 -0.46 -2.98 9.87
CA ALA A 62 -0.10 -1.90 10.79
C ALA A 62 -0.49 -2.27 12.22
N GLU A 63 0.24 -1.75 13.21
CA GLU A 63 -0.01 -2.06 14.64
C GLU A 63 -1.45 -1.73 15.10
N LEU A 64 -2.06 -0.74 14.46
CA LEU A 64 -3.39 -0.23 14.80
C LEU A 64 -4.53 -1.01 14.16
N TYR A 65 -4.28 -1.73 13.05
CA TYR A 65 -5.36 -2.31 12.24
C TYR A 65 -6.13 -3.36 13.04
N GLY A 66 -7.44 -3.15 13.15
CA GLY A 66 -8.31 -3.93 14.02
C GLY A 66 -7.78 -4.04 15.45
N GLU A 67 -7.21 -2.98 16.01
CA GLU A 67 -6.63 -2.99 17.38
C GLU A 67 -5.54 -4.07 17.54
N GLY A 68 -4.73 -4.23 16.49
CA GLY A 68 -3.69 -5.26 16.40
C GLY A 68 -4.19 -6.66 16.07
N LEU A 69 -5.50 -6.86 15.88
CA LEU A 69 -6.06 -8.15 15.42
C LEU A 69 -5.56 -8.51 14.03
N ALA A 70 -5.36 -7.53 13.15
CA ALA A 70 -4.85 -7.79 11.80
C ALA A 70 -3.45 -8.42 11.81
N GLU A 71 -2.57 -7.99 12.73
CA GLU A 71 -1.24 -8.59 12.92
C GLU A 71 -1.33 -10.01 13.49
N LYS A 72 -2.21 -10.24 14.48
CA LYS A 72 -2.44 -11.58 15.04
C LYS A 72 -2.92 -12.58 13.99
N ASN A 73 -3.90 -12.18 13.19
CA ASN A 73 -4.47 -13.05 12.16
C ASN A 73 -3.48 -13.34 11.04
N MET A 74 -2.77 -12.31 10.55
CA MET A 74 -1.74 -12.50 9.53
C MET A 74 -0.59 -13.37 10.04
N GLY A 75 -0.15 -13.18 11.29
CA GLY A 75 0.87 -14.02 11.92
C GLY A 75 0.48 -15.50 11.99
N ALA A 76 -0.73 -15.77 12.48
CA ALA A 76 -1.29 -17.12 12.53
C ALA A 76 -1.43 -17.74 11.13
N ALA A 77 -1.86 -16.97 10.12
CA ALA A 77 -1.94 -17.40 8.74
C ALA A 77 -0.57 -17.74 8.14
N ILE A 78 0.46 -16.91 8.38
CA ILE A 78 1.83 -17.17 7.92
C ILE A 78 2.35 -18.48 8.54
N LYS A 79 2.20 -18.64 9.86
CA LYS A 79 2.63 -19.84 10.59
C LYS A 79 1.96 -21.11 10.07
N LYS A 80 0.65 -21.04 9.81
CA LYS A 80 -0.10 -22.14 9.19
C LYS A 80 0.43 -22.47 7.79
N GLY A 81 0.63 -21.47 6.94
CA GLY A 81 1.14 -21.70 5.58
C GLY A 81 2.56 -22.28 5.54
N ILE A 82 3.42 -21.91 6.49
CA ILE A 82 4.74 -22.56 6.67
C ILE A 82 4.56 -24.02 7.10
N ALA A 83 3.70 -24.29 8.08
CA ALA A 83 3.44 -25.65 8.56
C ALA A 83 2.83 -26.56 7.48
N GLU A 84 2.00 -26.01 6.60
CA GLU A 84 1.38 -26.73 5.47
C GLU A 84 2.28 -26.81 4.22
N GLY A 85 3.43 -26.13 4.21
CA GLY A 85 4.34 -26.10 3.06
C GLY A 85 3.83 -25.26 1.87
N THR A 86 2.89 -24.34 2.12
CA THR A 86 2.36 -23.42 1.09
C THR A 86 3.39 -22.36 0.69
N TRP A 87 4.19 -21.90 1.65
CA TRP A 87 5.32 -20.97 1.47
C TRP A 87 6.35 -21.17 2.57
N SER A 88 7.57 -20.71 2.33
CA SER A 88 8.59 -20.42 3.34
C SER A 88 8.48 -18.96 3.82
N ARG A 89 9.20 -18.57 4.89
CA ARG A 89 9.20 -17.17 5.34
C ARG A 89 9.86 -16.27 4.28
N GLU A 90 10.85 -16.80 3.59
CA GLU A 90 11.67 -16.15 2.56
C GLU A 90 10.87 -15.85 1.29
N ASP A 91 9.79 -16.58 1.04
CA ASP A 91 8.88 -16.31 -0.08
C ASP A 91 8.03 -15.06 0.12
N LEU A 92 7.92 -14.56 1.36
CA LEU A 92 7.02 -13.47 1.74
C LEU A 92 7.78 -12.18 2.02
N VAL A 93 7.20 -11.07 1.56
CA VAL A 93 7.57 -9.70 1.94
C VAL A 93 6.47 -9.16 2.84
N ILE A 94 6.74 -9.08 4.13
CA ILE A 94 5.80 -8.63 5.16
C ILE A 94 6.15 -7.22 5.59
N THR A 95 5.17 -6.32 5.66
CA THR A 95 5.36 -4.97 6.18
C THR A 95 4.40 -4.67 7.32
N THR A 96 4.85 -3.84 8.25
CA THR A 96 3.97 -3.22 9.25
C THR A 96 4.26 -1.74 9.37
N LYS A 97 3.40 -1.00 10.06
CA LYS A 97 3.54 0.45 10.28
C LYS A 97 3.36 0.79 11.73
N ILE A 98 4.18 1.74 12.19
CA ILE A 98 4.20 2.22 13.56
C ILE A 98 3.77 3.69 13.57
N PHE A 99 2.81 4.02 14.42
CA PHE A 99 2.47 5.38 14.85
C PHE A 99 1.45 5.36 15.99
N TRP A 100 0.35 4.59 15.87
CA TRP A 100 -0.69 4.52 16.90
C TRP A 100 -0.70 3.11 17.47
N GLY A 101 -0.33 2.91 18.73
CA GLY A 101 -0.36 1.59 19.37
C GLY A 101 -1.66 0.81 19.16
N ALA A 102 -1.64 -0.51 19.39
CA ALA A 102 -2.75 -1.42 19.13
C ALA A 102 -3.99 -1.29 20.03
N LYS A 103 -4.12 -0.22 20.82
CA LYS A 103 -5.34 0.02 21.62
C LYS A 103 -6.48 0.49 20.70
N ASP A 104 -7.71 0.32 21.16
CA ASP A 104 -8.90 0.96 20.57
C ASP A 104 -8.71 2.48 20.37
N PHE A 105 -9.38 3.04 19.37
CA PHE A 105 -9.29 4.46 19.04
C PHE A 105 -9.92 5.37 20.11
N MET A 106 -10.92 4.87 20.85
CA MET A 106 -11.58 5.58 21.95
C MET A 106 -10.91 5.33 23.30
N ALA A 107 -10.01 4.34 23.39
CA ALA A 107 -9.27 4.05 24.60
C ALA A 107 -8.30 5.20 24.96
N LYS A 108 -8.23 5.50 26.26
CA LYS A 108 -7.23 6.46 26.79
C LYS A 108 -5.83 5.91 26.56
N ARG A 109 -5.05 6.61 25.74
CA ARG A 109 -3.65 6.31 25.45
C ARG A 109 -2.73 6.98 26.46
N GLY A 110 -1.67 6.28 26.81
CA GLY A 110 -0.55 6.86 27.53
C GLY A 110 0.19 7.88 26.65
N PRO A 111 0.92 8.83 27.24
CA PRO A 111 1.57 9.92 26.50
C PRO A 111 2.64 9.45 25.50
N ASN A 112 3.15 8.22 25.65
CA ASN A 112 4.20 7.64 24.81
C ASN A 112 3.73 6.41 24.01
N GLU A 113 2.41 6.19 23.90
CA GLU A 113 1.84 5.03 23.19
C GLU A 113 1.53 5.32 21.71
N MET A 114 2.00 6.47 21.22
CA MET A 114 1.90 6.87 19.83
C MET A 114 3.03 7.81 19.41
N GLY A 115 3.09 8.11 18.11
CA GLY A 115 4.08 8.98 17.49
C GLY A 115 5.27 8.21 16.92
N LEU A 116 6.33 8.94 16.60
CA LEU A 116 7.56 8.41 16.02
C LEU A 116 8.79 8.66 16.88
N SER A 117 8.57 8.87 18.18
CA SER A 117 9.65 8.86 19.18
C SER A 117 10.38 7.53 19.15
N ARG A 118 11.67 7.55 19.52
CA ARG A 118 12.48 6.34 19.64
C ARG A 118 11.83 5.30 20.54
N LYS A 119 11.20 5.74 21.63
CA LYS A 119 10.48 4.87 22.57
C LYS A 119 9.34 4.12 21.87
N HIS A 120 8.43 4.83 21.21
CA HIS A 120 7.29 4.19 20.55
C HIS A 120 7.72 3.34 19.34
N ILE A 121 8.70 3.79 18.54
CA ILE A 121 9.23 2.98 17.43
C ILE A 121 9.76 1.64 17.92
N VAL A 122 10.57 1.63 18.98
CA VAL A 122 11.16 0.41 19.53
C VAL A 122 10.11 -0.49 20.18
N GLU A 123 9.24 0.08 21.03
CA GLU A 123 8.21 -0.69 21.75
C GLU A 123 7.11 -1.19 20.81
N GLY A 124 6.65 -0.34 19.90
CA GLY A 124 5.67 -0.66 18.86
C GLY A 124 6.18 -1.77 17.94
N THR A 125 7.43 -1.68 17.46
CA THR A 125 8.04 -2.74 16.64
C THR A 125 8.03 -4.08 17.36
N LYS A 126 8.53 -4.14 18.60
CA LYS A 126 8.54 -5.38 19.40
C LYS A 126 7.12 -5.92 19.61
N ALA A 127 6.16 -5.05 19.87
CA ALA A 127 4.78 -5.44 20.06
C ALA A 127 4.15 -5.99 18.77
N SER A 128 4.44 -5.39 17.63
CA SER A 128 4.02 -5.86 16.30
C SER A 128 4.62 -7.22 15.96
N LEU A 129 5.92 -7.40 16.12
CA LEU A 129 6.59 -8.69 15.92
C LEU A 129 6.01 -9.79 16.80
N LYS A 130 5.72 -9.46 18.07
CA LYS A 130 5.05 -10.39 18.99
C LYS A 130 3.65 -10.78 18.51
N ARG A 131 2.86 -9.84 18.00
CA ARG A 131 1.52 -10.13 17.47
C ARG A 131 1.57 -10.94 16.17
N LEU A 132 2.53 -10.63 15.30
CA LEU A 132 2.78 -11.37 14.06
C LEU A 132 3.40 -12.75 14.29
N GLU A 133 3.91 -13.04 15.50
CA GLU A 133 4.73 -14.24 15.77
C GLU A 133 5.93 -14.35 14.80
N LEU A 134 6.56 -13.22 14.47
CA LEU A 134 7.72 -13.15 13.59
C LEU A 134 8.93 -12.57 14.31
N GLU A 135 10.12 -12.99 13.89
CA GLU A 135 11.39 -12.41 14.36
C GLU A 135 11.71 -11.08 13.66
N TYR A 136 11.24 -10.92 12.42
CA TYR A 136 11.43 -9.73 11.60
C TYR A 136 10.28 -9.50 10.62
N VAL A 137 10.14 -8.26 10.20
CA VAL A 137 9.39 -7.87 8.99
C VAL A 137 10.35 -7.34 7.94
N ASP A 138 9.96 -7.32 6.68
CA ASP A 138 10.84 -6.89 5.59
C ASP A 138 10.96 -5.36 5.57
N VAL A 139 9.85 -4.64 5.77
CA VAL A 139 9.83 -3.17 5.85
C VAL A 139 8.97 -2.69 7.01
N ILE A 140 9.48 -1.76 7.82
CA ILE A 140 8.67 -0.98 8.77
C ILE A 140 8.42 0.41 8.21
N PHE A 141 7.14 0.82 8.18
CA PHE A 141 6.75 2.16 7.81
C PHE A 141 6.52 3.07 9.03
N CYS A 142 6.97 4.30 8.95
CA CYS A 142 6.38 5.40 9.70
C CYS A 142 4.95 5.64 9.17
N HIS A 143 3.90 5.29 9.93
CA HIS A 143 2.53 5.28 9.41
C HIS A 143 2.01 6.68 9.02
N ARG A 144 2.50 7.73 9.69
CA ARG A 144 2.25 9.16 9.41
C ARG A 144 3.45 10.00 9.81
N PRO A 145 3.60 11.23 9.32
CA PRO A 145 4.57 12.16 9.88
C PRO A 145 4.20 12.52 11.32
N ASP A 146 5.20 12.64 12.20
CA ASP A 146 5.03 13.10 13.57
C ASP A 146 5.57 14.52 13.70
N ARG A 147 4.70 15.47 14.05
CA ARG A 147 5.06 16.89 14.18
C ARG A 147 5.79 17.20 15.48
N TYR A 148 5.76 16.28 16.45
CA TYR A 148 6.32 16.49 17.78
C TYR A 148 7.66 15.79 17.99
N THR A 149 8.03 14.87 17.09
CA THR A 149 9.31 14.17 17.14
C THR A 149 10.23 14.71 16.03
N PRO A 150 11.46 15.15 16.35
CA PRO A 150 12.43 15.51 15.32
C PRO A 150 12.69 14.35 14.35
N ILE A 151 12.71 14.61 13.05
CA ILE A 151 12.94 13.57 12.02
C ILE A 151 14.27 12.84 12.25
N GLU A 152 15.30 13.52 12.78
CA GLU A 152 16.57 12.86 13.13
C GLU A 152 16.40 11.75 14.17
N GLU A 153 15.56 11.95 15.19
CA GLU A 153 15.29 10.91 16.19
C GLU A 153 14.61 9.70 15.53
N THR A 154 13.62 9.95 14.67
CA THR A 154 12.93 8.91 13.90
C THR A 154 13.89 8.13 13.00
N VAL A 155 14.77 8.81 12.23
CA VAL A 155 15.77 8.16 11.36
C VAL A 155 16.71 7.28 12.18
N ARG A 156 17.22 7.78 13.32
CA ARG A 156 18.08 7.00 14.24
C ARG A 156 17.34 5.81 14.87
N ALA A 157 16.06 5.97 15.18
CA ALA A 157 15.24 4.90 15.74
C ALA A 157 14.99 3.78 14.72
N MET A 158 14.62 4.12 13.48
CA MET A 158 14.43 3.13 12.41
C MET A 158 15.72 2.39 12.07
N ASN A 159 16.85 3.09 12.03
CA ASN A 159 18.15 2.45 11.84
C ASN A 159 18.55 1.54 13.01
N PHE A 160 18.21 1.91 14.24
CA PHE A 160 18.40 1.02 15.38
C PHE A 160 17.56 -0.26 15.22
N VAL A 161 16.30 -0.14 14.81
CA VAL A 161 15.42 -1.30 14.55
C VAL A 161 16.00 -2.22 13.48
N ILE A 162 16.57 -1.68 12.41
CA ILE A 162 17.27 -2.45 11.38
C ILE A 162 18.50 -3.16 11.96
N ASN A 163 19.34 -2.45 12.71
CA ASN A 163 20.55 -3.02 13.31
C ASN A 163 20.27 -4.11 14.37
N GLN A 164 19.06 -4.12 14.94
CA GLN A 164 18.61 -5.21 15.83
C GLN A 164 18.10 -6.45 15.08
N GLY A 165 18.00 -6.39 13.75
CA GLY A 165 17.46 -7.47 12.92
C GLY A 165 15.93 -7.58 12.94
N TRP A 166 15.22 -6.58 13.49
CA TRP A 166 13.76 -6.59 13.58
C TRP A 166 13.07 -6.16 12.27
N ALA A 167 13.82 -5.45 11.41
CA ALA A 167 13.43 -5.15 10.05
C ALA A 167 14.64 -5.13 9.11
N PHE A 168 14.44 -5.41 7.83
CA PHE A 168 15.51 -5.24 6.83
C PHE A 168 15.56 -3.83 6.28
N TYR A 169 14.40 -3.21 6.08
CA TYR A 169 14.28 -1.87 5.53
C TYR A 169 13.26 -1.04 6.32
N TRP A 170 13.23 0.26 6.03
CA TRP A 170 12.19 1.15 6.53
C TRP A 170 11.69 2.09 5.44
N GLY A 171 10.51 2.65 5.66
CA GLY A 171 9.86 3.58 4.75
C GLY A 171 8.95 4.56 5.46
N THR A 172 8.33 5.43 4.68
CA THR A 172 7.42 6.48 5.15
C THR A 172 6.00 6.26 4.61
N SER A 173 4.98 6.83 5.25
CA SER A 173 3.61 6.79 4.75
C SER A 173 2.89 8.10 5.02
N GLN A 174 2.36 8.69 3.95
CA GLN A 174 1.73 10.01 3.93
C GLN A 174 2.65 11.16 4.33
N TRP A 175 3.95 11.01 4.14
CA TRP A 175 4.90 12.10 4.34
C TRP A 175 4.87 13.04 3.13
N SER A 176 5.20 14.31 3.34
CA SER A 176 5.46 15.26 2.26
C SER A 176 6.85 15.02 1.66
N ALA A 177 7.08 15.52 0.45
CA ALA A 177 8.39 15.44 -0.18
C ALA A 177 9.48 16.11 0.65
N ALA A 178 9.17 17.24 1.29
CA ALA A 178 10.11 17.97 2.15
C ALA A 178 10.59 17.11 3.34
N GLU A 179 9.67 16.41 4.00
CA GLU A 179 10.01 15.53 5.13
C GLU A 179 10.82 14.31 4.68
N ILE A 180 10.52 13.75 3.51
CA ILE A 180 11.29 12.62 2.95
C ILE A 180 12.70 13.08 2.54
N ILE A 181 12.83 14.28 1.95
CA ILE A 181 14.13 14.90 1.64
C ILE A 181 14.94 15.04 2.93
N GLU A 182 14.35 15.64 3.97
CA GLU A 182 15.01 15.83 5.26
C GLU A 182 15.47 14.50 5.87
N ALA A 183 14.62 13.48 5.86
CA ALA A 183 14.97 12.14 6.34
C ALA A 183 16.15 11.53 5.57
N CYS A 184 16.15 11.65 4.24
CA CYS A 184 17.26 11.19 3.40
C CYS A 184 18.56 11.95 3.68
N GLU A 185 18.50 13.27 3.82
CA GLU A 185 19.67 14.13 4.06
C GLU A 185 20.27 13.89 5.45
N ILE A 186 19.42 13.67 6.46
CA ILE A 186 19.87 13.25 7.79
C ILE A 186 20.55 11.89 7.71
N ALA A 187 19.94 10.92 7.03
CA ALA A 187 20.52 9.60 6.89
C ALA A 187 21.91 9.65 6.22
N ASP A 188 22.04 10.43 5.14
CA ASP A 188 23.31 10.63 4.45
C ASP A 188 24.38 11.24 5.32
N ARG A 189 24.04 12.35 6.00
CA ARG A 189 24.97 13.06 6.90
C ARG A 189 25.46 12.15 8.03
N LEU A 190 24.65 11.21 8.48
CA LEU A 190 24.94 10.34 9.62
C LEU A 190 25.46 8.95 9.20
N GLY A 191 25.56 8.64 7.91
CA GLY A 191 25.93 7.31 7.42
C GLY A 191 24.90 6.23 7.79
N LEU A 192 23.62 6.60 7.83
CA LEU A 192 22.50 5.73 8.17
C LEU A 192 21.72 5.31 6.91
N VAL A 193 20.94 4.24 7.04
CA VAL A 193 20.04 3.74 5.99
C VAL A 193 18.90 4.74 5.78
N ARG A 194 18.73 5.19 4.53
CA ARG A 194 17.60 6.04 4.07
C ARG A 194 16.28 5.27 4.07
N PRO A 195 15.11 5.95 4.12
CA PRO A 195 13.85 5.30 3.80
C PRO A 195 13.88 4.87 2.33
N ILE A 196 13.50 3.62 2.05
CA ILE A 196 13.57 3.08 0.68
C ILE A 196 12.27 3.26 -0.11
N VAL A 197 11.18 3.59 0.57
CA VAL A 197 9.82 3.59 0.02
C VAL A 197 8.91 4.59 0.73
N GLU A 198 8.03 5.23 -0.02
CA GLU A 198 6.87 5.98 0.49
C GLU A 198 5.57 5.22 0.18
N GLN A 199 4.66 5.18 1.15
CA GLN A 199 3.34 4.60 1.03
C GLN A 199 2.23 5.65 1.10
N THR A 200 1.69 6.06 -0.05
CA THR A 200 0.73 7.17 -0.16
C THR A 200 -0.58 6.78 -0.84
N ILE A 201 -1.59 7.64 -0.79
CA ILE A 201 -2.83 7.44 -1.56
C ILE A 201 -2.50 7.72 -3.02
N TYR A 202 -2.97 6.85 -3.91
CA TYR A 202 -2.97 7.15 -5.34
C TYR A 202 -4.19 6.54 -6.01
N SER A 203 -5.01 7.41 -6.58
CA SER A 203 -6.19 7.03 -7.35
C SER A 203 -6.39 8.05 -8.46
N ILE A 204 -7.36 7.83 -9.36
CA ILE A 204 -7.69 8.86 -10.35
C ILE A 204 -8.17 10.18 -9.70
N LEU A 205 -8.65 10.13 -8.45
CA LEU A 205 -9.08 11.29 -7.67
C LEU A 205 -7.93 11.95 -6.89
N ASP A 206 -6.84 11.22 -6.65
CA ASP A 206 -5.72 11.67 -5.81
C ASP A 206 -4.39 11.37 -6.51
N ARG A 207 -3.95 12.30 -7.37
CA ARG A 207 -2.76 12.14 -8.22
C ARG A 207 -1.58 13.03 -7.80
N ASN A 208 -1.88 14.15 -7.13
CA ASN A 208 -0.93 15.25 -6.93
C ASN A 208 0.39 14.84 -6.26
N LYS A 209 0.33 14.06 -5.18
CA LYS A 209 1.53 13.63 -4.46
C LYS A 209 2.47 12.81 -5.36
N VAL A 210 1.91 11.80 -6.01
CA VAL A 210 2.67 10.83 -6.81
C VAL A 210 3.18 11.45 -8.11
N GLU A 211 2.34 12.20 -8.82
CA GLU A 211 2.68 12.68 -10.16
C GLU A 211 3.43 14.01 -10.18
N PHE A 212 3.35 14.81 -9.10
CA PHE A 212 3.95 16.14 -9.05
C PHE A 212 4.89 16.29 -7.85
N GLU A 213 4.42 16.04 -6.62
CA GLU A 213 5.19 16.32 -5.41
C GLU A 213 6.45 15.42 -5.29
N TYR A 214 6.33 14.15 -5.65
CA TYR A 214 7.40 13.15 -5.45
C TYR A 214 8.35 12.99 -6.65
N VAL A 215 8.15 13.73 -7.74
CA VAL A 215 8.91 13.57 -8.99
C VAL A 215 10.42 13.62 -8.74
N ASP A 216 10.88 14.54 -7.90
CA ASP A 216 12.30 14.70 -7.61
C ASP A 216 12.83 13.63 -6.65
N LEU A 217 11.97 13.04 -5.81
CA LEU A 217 12.34 11.92 -4.94
C LEU A 217 12.72 10.67 -5.76
N TYR A 218 11.94 10.39 -6.81
CA TYR A 218 12.24 9.28 -7.72
C TYR A 218 13.54 9.50 -8.50
N LYS A 219 13.82 10.74 -8.89
CA LYS A 219 15.04 11.07 -9.64
C LYS A 219 16.28 11.04 -8.76
N LYS A 220 16.26 11.78 -7.64
CA LYS A 220 17.41 12.00 -6.75
C LYS A 220 17.68 10.80 -5.85
N TYR A 221 16.66 10.32 -5.15
CA TYR A 221 16.82 9.26 -4.14
C TYR A 221 16.43 7.88 -4.64
N LYS A 222 15.84 7.78 -5.85
CA LYS A 222 15.35 6.52 -6.42
C LYS A 222 14.35 5.84 -5.47
N LEU A 223 13.53 6.68 -4.82
CA LEU A 223 12.56 6.28 -3.81
C LEU A 223 11.54 5.29 -4.40
N GLY A 224 11.28 4.20 -3.69
CA GLY A 224 10.19 3.29 -4.00
C GLY A 224 8.84 3.91 -3.72
N LEU A 225 7.82 3.44 -4.42
CA LEU A 225 6.44 3.84 -4.17
C LEU A 225 5.63 2.60 -3.83
N THR A 226 4.71 2.73 -2.89
CA THR A 226 3.59 1.81 -2.71
C THR A 226 2.33 2.65 -2.54
N THR A 227 1.21 2.22 -3.13
CA THR A 227 0.04 3.09 -3.25
C THR A 227 -1.21 2.45 -2.68
N TRP A 228 -1.90 3.13 -1.78
CA TRP A 228 -3.11 2.60 -1.15
C TRP A 228 -4.38 3.33 -1.57
N SER A 229 -5.53 2.72 -1.25
CA SER A 229 -6.86 3.17 -1.69
C SER A 229 -6.98 3.49 -3.18
N PRO A 230 -6.54 2.61 -4.10
CA PRO A 230 -6.60 2.91 -5.53
C PRO A 230 -8.03 2.97 -6.07
N LEU A 231 -9.00 2.43 -5.33
CA LEU A 231 -10.43 2.55 -5.60
C LEU A 231 -11.10 3.68 -4.80
N ALA A 232 -10.31 4.57 -4.19
CA ALA A 232 -10.76 5.67 -3.34
C ALA A 232 -11.82 5.23 -2.33
N TYR A 233 -11.50 4.24 -1.49
CA TYR A 233 -12.43 3.72 -0.47
C TYR A 233 -13.74 3.17 -1.03
N GLU A 234 -13.69 2.48 -2.18
CA GLU A 234 -14.85 1.94 -2.92
C GLU A 234 -15.59 2.95 -3.81
N ILE A 235 -15.29 4.25 -3.73
CA ILE A 235 -15.94 5.28 -4.56
C ILE A 235 -15.81 4.98 -6.06
N LEU A 236 -14.62 4.55 -6.50
CA LEU A 236 -14.34 4.28 -7.92
C LEU A 236 -14.90 2.93 -8.41
N THR A 237 -15.67 2.22 -7.60
CA THR A 237 -16.39 1.01 -8.04
C THR A 237 -17.70 1.33 -8.74
N GLY A 238 -18.23 2.55 -8.61
CA GLY A 238 -19.56 2.94 -9.10
C GLY A 238 -20.71 2.47 -8.20
N LYS A 239 -20.42 1.79 -7.08
CA LYS A 239 -21.42 1.29 -6.12
C LYS A 239 -22.24 2.42 -5.45
N HIS A 240 -21.66 3.62 -5.35
CA HIS A 240 -22.23 4.76 -4.63
C HIS A 240 -22.92 5.81 -5.53
N SER A 241 -22.97 5.60 -6.84
CA SER A 241 -23.55 6.56 -7.80
C SER A 241 -25.05 6.81 -7.60
N SER A 242 -25.77 5.86 -6.99
CA SER A 242 -27.20 5.99 -6.64
C SER A 242 -27.43 6.40 -5.18
N GLY A 243 -26.38 6.80 -4.47
CA GLY A 243 -26.41 7.13 -3.03
C GLY A 243 -25.59 6.16 -2.16
N PRO A 244 -25.46 6.45 -0.85
CA PRO A 244 -24.75 5.60 0.08
C PRO A 244 -25.31 4.18 0.08
N THR A 245 -24.44 3.17 0.10
CA THR A 245 -24.86 1.77 0.13
C THR A 245 -24.79 1.24 1.54
N GLU A 246 -25.91 0.74 2.06
CA GLU A 246 -25.99 0.13 3.39
C GLU A 246 -25.00 -1.03 3.54
N GLY A 247 -24.32 -1.10 4.68
CA GLY A 247 -23.34 -2.15 4.97
C GLY A 247 -22.06 -2.10 4.13
N SER A 248 -21.85 -1.02 3.36
CA SER A 248 -20.55 -0.74 2.73
C SER A 248 -19.54 -0.22 3.75
N ARG A 249 -18.25 -0.25 3.38
CA ARG A 249 -17.17 0.34 4.19
C ARG A 249 -17.49 1.80 4.56
N MET A 250 -18.04 2.54 3.61
CA MET A 250 -18.42 3.95 3.73
C MET A 250 -19.58 4.22 4.68
N ASP A 251 -20.30 3.18 5.10
CA ASP A 251 -21.41 3.31 6.04
C ASP A 251 -20.96 3.32 7.52
N THR A 252 -19.72 2.91 7.78
CA THR A 252 -19.16 2.91 9.14
C THR A 252 -18.80 4.32 9.62
N LEU A 253 -18.83 4.53 10.96
CA LEU A 253 -18.50 5.83 11.57
C LEU A 253 -17.06 6.28 11.26
N LEU A 254 -16.11 5.35 11.25
CA LEU A 254 -14.70 5.63 10.96
C LEU A 254 -14.53 6.23 9.56
N PHE A 255 -15.15 5.63 8.54
CA PHE A 255 -14.99 6.08 7.17
C PHE A 255 -15.81 7.35 6.88
N LYS A 256 -16.99 7.53 7.51
CA LYS A 256 -17.73 8.80 7.47
C LYS A 256 -16.88 9.97 8.02
N TRP A 257 -16.12 9.75 9.09
CA TRP A 257 -15.19 10.74 9.63
C TRP A 257 -13.95 10.95 8.73
N ALA A 258 -13.40 9.87 8.18
CA ALA A 258 -12.18 9.92 7.36
C ALA A 258 -12.38 10.54 5.97
N THR A 259 -13.60 10.53 5.44
CA THR A 259 -13.94 11.12 4.13
C THR A 259 -15.12 12.09 4.26
N PRO A 260 -14.92 13.27 4.88
CA PRO A 260 -15.98 14.26 5.04
C PRO A 260 -16.49 14.81 3.70
N ASP A 261 -15.67 14.71 2.65
CA ASP A 261 -15.93 15.12 1.27
C ASP A 261 -16.54 13.99 0.41
N PHE A 262 -17.06 12.92 1.02
CA PHE A 262 -17.52 11.71 0.32
C PHE A 262 -18.45 12.00 -0.87
N ALA A 263 -19.49 12.82 -0.67
CA ALA A 263 -20.46 13.13 -1.73
C ALA A 263 -19.82 13.86 -2.92
N GLU A 264 -18.89 14.78 -2.66
CA GLU A 264 -18.14 15.49 -3.70
C GLU A 264 -17.25 14.52 -4.48
N ARG A 265 -16.58 13.60 -3.78
CA ARG A 265 -15.73 12.58 -4.39
C ARG A 265 -16.53 11.61 -5.26
N VAL A 266 -17.74 11.22 -4.87
CA VAL A 266 -18.66 10.41 -5.68
C VAL A 266 -19.06 11.15 -6.95
N ALA A 267 -19.46 12.43 -6.84
CA ALA A 267 -19.82 13.24 -8.00
C ALA A 267 -18.66 13.36 -9.00
N LYS A 268 -17.43 13.58 -8.51
CA LYS A 268 -16.21 13.58 -9.35
C LYS A 268 -15.99 12.21 -10.02
N ALA A 269 -16.13 11.12 -9.28
CA ALA A 269 -15.99 9.78 -9.81
C ALA A 269 -17.02 9.45 -10.90
N ASP A 270 -18.26 9.93 -10.76
CA ASP A 270 -19.32 9.72 -11.74
C ASP A 270 -19.08 10.51 -13.03
N VAL A 271 -18.50 11.71 -12.96
CA VAL A 271 -18.07 12.45 -14.16
C VAL A 271 -16.99 11.66 -14.92
N VAL A 272 -15.98 11.19 -14.19
CA VAL A 272 -14.88 10.39 -14.77
C VAL A 272 -15.40 9.04 -15.31
N GLY A 273 -16.29 8.37 -14.57
CA GLY A 273 -16.93 7.11 -14.98
C GLY A 273 -17.93 7.27 -16.13
N GLY A 274 -18.61 8.40 -16.21
CA GLY A 274 -19.50 8.78 -17.31
C GLY A 274 -18.74 9.03 -18.61
N GLY A 275 -17.58 9.71 -18.54
CA GLY A 275 -16.66 9.84 -19.67
C GLY A 275 -16.13 8.49 -20.19
N LEU A 276 -15.92 7.53 -19.28
CA LEU A 276 -15.50 6.16 -19.63
C LEU A 276 -16.59 5.32 -20.30
N LYS A 277 -17.88 5.63 -20.10
CA LYS A 277 -18.99 4.97 -20.81
C LYS A 277 -19.17 5.48 -22.26
N ALA A 278 -18.63 6.66 -22.59
CA ALA A 278 -18.85 7.35 -23.86
C ALA A 278 -17.74 7.12 -24.92
N GLN A 279 -16.64 6.42 -24.58
CA GLN A 279 -15.50 6.21 -25.48
C GLN A 279 -15.45 4.76 -26.01
N PRO A 280 -15.31 4.53 -27.33
CA PRO A 280 -15.11 3.18 -27.88
C PRO A 280 -13.73 2.63 -27.47
N ARG A 281 -13.67 1.33 -27.14
CA ARG A 281 -12.44 0.63 -26.69
C ARG A 281 -11.29 0.80 -27.71
N PRO A 282 -10.17 1.46 -27.36
CA PRO A 282 -9.00 1.44 -28.22
C PRO A 282 -8.23 0.13 -28.01
N GLN A 283 -7.95 -0.60 -29.10
CA GLN A 283 -6.96 -1.66 -29.12
C GLN A 283 -5.59 -1.03 -29.41
N TYR A 284 -4.73 -0.84 -28.38
CA TYR A 284 -3.33 -0.50 -28.62
C TYR A 284 -2.37 -1.14 -27.62
N THR A 285 -1.28 -1.68 -28.16
CA THR A 285 -0.08 -2.17 -27.47
C THR A 285 0.89 -1.02 -27.21
N VAL A 286 1.50 -0.97 -26.02
CA VAL A 286 2.52 0.03 -25.67
C VAL A 286 3.72 -0.66 -25.03
N GLU A 287 4.84 -0.63 -25.74
CA GLU A 287 6.22 -0.70 -25.23
C GLU A 287 6.73 0.74 -25.01
N SER A 288 7.80 0.86 -24.21
CA SER A 288 8.58 2.03 -23.77
C SER A 288 8.16 2.74 -22.48
N ASP A 289 9.11 2.75 -21.54
CA ASP A 289 9.20 3.39 -20.21
C ASP A 289 8.55 2.68 -19.01
N GLU A 290 9.08 1.49 -18.71
CA GLU A 290 8.68 0.61 -17.60
C GLU A 290 9.34 0.91 -16.23
N GLN A 291 10.27 1.86 -16.12
CA GLN A 291 11.25 1.90 -15.02
C GLN A 291 10.86 2.59 -13.70
N ALA A 292 9.74 3.31 -13.60
CA ALA A 292 9.51 4.19 -12.43
C ALA A 292 8.37 3.79 -11.47
N TRP A 293 7.57 2.78 -11.77
CA TRP A 293 6.31 2.56 -11.03
C TRP A 293 6.26 1.19 -10.35
N THR A 294 6.39 1.18 -9.02
CA THR A 294 5.98 0.06 -8.18
C THR A 294 4.58 0.38 -7.67
N THR A 295 3.56 0.23 -8.51
CA THR A 295 2.18 0.43 -8.06
C THR A 295 1.70 -0.85 -7.40
N SER A 296 2.11 -1.14 -6.16
CA SER A 296 1.45 -2.21 -5.39
C SER A 296 0.02 -1.73 -5.08
N MET A 297 -0.93 -2.06 -5.95
CA MET A 297 -2.34 -1.73 -5.71
C MET A 297 -2.86 -2.60 -4.58
N TRP A 298 -3.43 -1.93 -3.59
CA TRP A 298 -4.05 -2.55 -2.43
C TRP A 298 -5.33 -3.28 -2.79
N LEU A 299 -5.36 -4.57 -2.47
CA LEU A 299 -6.60 -5.32 -2.28
C LEU A 299 -6.97 -5.16 -0.80
N GLN A 300 -8.13 -4.58 -0.51
CA GLN A 300 -8.55 -4.22 0.84
C GLN A 300 -9.79 -5.02 1.21
N SER A 301 -9.70 -5.82 2.28
CA SER A 301 -10.59 -6.95 2.60
C SER A 301 -11.97 -6.60 3.20
N ALA A 302 -12.47 -5.35 3.16
CA ALA A 302 -13.67 -4.99 3.94
C ALA A 302 -15.02 -5.53 3.42
N THR A 303 -15.03 -6.41 2.42
CA THR A 303 -16.27 -7.05 1.97
C THR A 303 -16.17 -8.55 2.17
N SER A 304 -16.98 -9.08 3.08
CA SER A 304 -17.09 -10.47 3.50
C SER A 304 -17.69 -11.41 2.44
N VAL A 305 -17.18 -11.37 1.20
CA VAL A 305 -17.70 -12.19 0.10
C VAL A 305 -16.57 -13.10 -0.43
N PRO A 306 -16.70 -14.43 -0.35
CA PRO A 306 -15.84 -15.36 -1.05
C PRO A 306 -15.77 -14.99 -2.54
N GLY A 307 -14.57 -14.76 -3.08
CA GLY A 307 -14.38 -14.27 -4.46
C GLY A 307 -14.15 -12.76 -4.61
N CYS A 308 -14.20 -11.96 -3.54
CA CYS A 308 -13.88 -10.54 -3.65
C CYS A 308 -12.40 -10.28 -3.98
N CYS A 309 -11.46 -11.10 -3.49
CA CYS A 309 -10.05 -11.00 -3.89
C CYS A 309 -9.88 -11.17 -5.40
N SER A 310 -10.57 -12.12 -6.06
CA SER A 310 -10.45 -12.32 -7.50
C SER A 310 -11.11 -11.19 -8.31
N LEU A 311 -12.23 -10.63 -7.85
CA LEU A 311 -12.87 -9.48 -8.48
C LEU A 311 -12.05 -8.19 -8.28
N GLN A 312 -11.53 -7.93 -7.07
CA GLN A 312 -10.64 -6.81 -6.80
C GLN A 312 -9.30 -6.95 -7.55
N LEU A 313 -8.76 -8.17 -7.71
CA LEU A 313 -7.60 -8.47 -8.57
C LEU A 313 -7.89 -8.12 -10.03
N GLN A 314 -9.05 -8.52 -10.55
CA GLN A 314 -9.48 -8.21 -11.91
C GLN A 314 -9.73 -6.72 -12.12
N VAL A 315 -10.37 -6.04 -11.16
CA VAL A 315 -10.61 -4.60 -11.19
C VAL A 315 -9.30 -3.84 -11.05
N ALA A 316 -8.37 -4.27 -10.20
CA ALA A 316 -7.05 -3.69 -10.04
C ALA A 316 -6.20 -3.81 -11.31
N ALA A 317 -6.16 -5.01 -11.90
CA ALA A 317 -5.49 -5.25 -13.17
C ALA A 317 -6.11 -4.45 -14.33
N ARG A 318 -7.43 -4.22 -14.31
CA ARG A 318 -8.13 -3.32 -15.25
C ARG A 318 -7.78 -1.85 -14.98
N HIS A 319 -7.72 -1.42 -13.71
CA HIS A 319 -7.35 -0.06 -13.31
C HIS A 319 -5.91 0.27 -13.72
N LEU A 320 -4.95 -0.64 -13.54
CA LEU A 320 -3.57 -0.48 -14.03
C LEU A 320 -3.48 -0.29 -15.55
N LYS A 321 -4.36 -0.95 -16.31
CA LYS A 321 -4.47 -0.72 -17.76
C LYS A 321 -5.14 0.63 -18.07
N LEU A 322 -6.16 1.02 -17.32
CA LEU A 322 -6.90 2.28 -17.48
C LEU A 322 -6.09 3.52 -17.08
N VAL A 323 -5.34 3.48 -15.98
CA VAL A 323 -4.45 4.56 -15.54
C VAL A 323 -3.38 4.82 -16.60
N LYS A 324 -2.83 3.76 -17.22
CA LYS A 324 -1.88 3.91 -18.35
C LYS A 324 -2.49 4.62 -19.56
N VAL A 325 -3.78 4.42 -19.82
CA VAL A 325 -4.50 5.08 -20.92
C VAL A 325 -4.78 6.54 -20.57
N LEU A 326 -5.29 6.81 -19.37
CA LEU A 326 -5.71 8.14 -18.95
C LEU A 326 -4.54 9.09 -18.70
N VAL A 327 -3.40 8.62 -18.19
CA VAL A 327 -2.17 9.41 -18.06
C VAL A 327 -1.67 9.85 -19.44
N ARG A 328 -1.77 8.98 -20.45
CA ARG A 328 -1.36 9.31 -21.82
C ARG A 328 -2.31 10.30 -22.48
N GLU A 329 -3.61 10.16 -22.29
CA GLU A 329 -4.61 11.09 -22.83
C GLU A 329 -4.51 12.46 -22.18
N SER A 330 -4.32 12.53 -20.85
CA SER A 330 -4.16 13.82 -20.16
C SER A 330 -2.82 14.52 -20.49
N LEU A 331 -1.75 13.79 -20.81
CA LEU A 331 -0.51 14.37 -21.34
C LEU A 331 -0.65 14.90 -22.78
N LEU A 332 -1.47 14.23 -23.60
CA LEU A 332 -1.78 14.67 -24.97
C LEU A 332 -2.72 15.88 -24.99
N GLU A 333 -3.73 15.92 -24.12
CA GLU A 333 -4.65 17.07 -23.98
C GLU A 333 -3.97 18.29 -23.34
N ALA A 334 -2.96 18.08 -22.50
CA ALA A 334 -2.14 19.16 -21.93
C ALA A 334 -1.08 19.73 -22.90
N GLY A 335 -1.02 19.25 -24.15
CA GLY A 335 -0.09 19.76 -25.17
C GLY A 335 1.39 19.45 -24.90
N LEU A 336 1.70 18.58 -23.94
CA LEU A 336 3.07 18.17 -23.63
C LEU A 336 3.48 17.02 -24.57
N SER A 337 3.98 17.35 -25.76
CA SER A 337 4.68 16.36 -26.57
C SER A 337 5.93 15.91 -25.80
N LEU A 338 6.09 14.61 -25.55
CA LEU A 338 7.38 14.03 -25.19
C LEU A 338 8.35 14.21 -26.36
N GLY A 339 8.97 15.39 -26.43
CA GLY A 339 10.17 15.60 -27.20
C GLY A 339 11.29 14.77 -26.60
N ARG A 340 11.98 14.01 -27.44
CA ARG A 340 13.15 13.17 -27.09
C ARG A 340 14.10 13.91 -26.15
N TRP A 341 14.20 13.48 -24.89
CA TRP A 341 15.39 13.58 -24.03
C TRP A 341 15.35 12.48 -22.96
#